data_AF-A0A962YF68-F1
#
_entry.id   AF-A0A962YF68-F1
#
_cell.length_a   1.000
_cell.length_b   1.000
_cell.length_c   1.000
_cell.angle_alpha   90.00
_cell.angle_beta   90.00
_cell.angle_gamma   90.00
#
_symmetry.space_group_name_H-M   'P 1'
#
loop_
_entity.id
_entity.type
_entity.pdbx_description
1 polymer ?
#
loop_
_entity_poly.entity_id
_entity_poly.type
_entity_poly.pdbx_seq_one_letter_code
_entity_poly.pdbx_strand_id
1 'polypeptide(L)' 'MSIKPLWQSVLLASALSTALSAGSAFAAEAGSITIVLSEEPDIIDPCEASRSNVGRVVKQNIAETLTE' A
#
# COMPACT_ATOMS: atom_id res chain seq x y z
N MET A 1 -27.24 -45.07 -1.88
CA MET A 1 -26.72 -43.88 -2.58
C MET A 1 -26.25 -42.88 -1.53
N SER A 2 -24.95 -42.81 -1.23
CA SER A 2 -24.40 -41.97 -0.15
C SER A 2 -23.88 -40.64 -0.73
N ILE A 3 -24.65 -39.56 -0.53
CA ILE A 3 -24.43 -38.21 -1.09
C ILE A 3 -23.32 -37.42 -0.33
N LYS A 4 -22.58 -38.08 0.57
CA LYS A 4 -21.80 -37.42 1.63
C LYS A 4 -20.45 -36.75 1.27
N PRO A 5 -19.73 -37.01 0.15
CA PRO A 5 -18.39 -36.44 0.00
C PRO A 5 -18.37 -35.06 -0.67
N LEU A 6 -19.43 -34.65 -1.38
CA LEU A 6 -19.39 -33.45 -2.22
C LEU A 6 -19.36 -32.15 -1.40
N TRP A 7 -20.17 -32.05 -0.35
CA TRP A 7 -20.21 -30.85 0.50
C TRP A 7 -18.93 -30.70 1.32
N GLN A 8 -18.33 -31.82 1.73
CA GLN A 8 -17.11 -31.82 2.53
C GLN A 8 -15.92 -31.23 1.74
N SER A 9 -15.83 -31.53 0.44
CA SER A 9 -14.83 -30.95 -0.45
C SER A 9 -15.05 -29.45 -0.71
N VAL A 10 -16.30 -29.01 -0.83
CA VAL A 10 -16.64 -27.59 -1.02
C VAL A 10 -16.26 -26.77 0.21
N LEU A 11 -16.51 -27.29 1.41
CA LEU A 11 -16.14 -26.62 2.66
C LEU A 11 -14.62 -26.47 2.79
N LEU A 12 -13.85 -27.53 2.50
CA LEU A 12 -12.39 -27.47 2.56
C LEU A 12 -11.81 -26.48 1.54
N ALA A 13 -12.32 -26.47 0.30
CA ALA A 13 -11.86 -25.56 -0.74
C ALA A 13 -12.15 -24.09 -0.40
N SER A 14 -13.32 -23.81 0.20
CA SER A 14 -13.68 -22.46 0.64
C SER A 14 -12.80 -21.96 1.80
N ALA A 15 -12.44 -22.84 2.73
CA ALA A 15 -11.56 -22.52 3.86
C ALA A 15 -10.13 -22.24 3.40
N LEU A 16 -9.63 -22.98 2.41
CA LEU A 16 -8.30 -22.74 1.85
C LEU A 16 -8.25 -21.42 1.06
N SER A 17 -9.30 -21.11 0.31
CA SER A 17 -9.38 -19.87 -0.49
C SER A 17 -9.37 -18.63 0.41
N THR A 18 -10.09 -18.67 1.54
CA THR A 18 -10.13 -17.57 2.52
C THR A 18 -8.80 -17.41 3.28
N ALA A 19 -8.11 -18.51 3.57
CA ALA A 19 -6.78 -18.48 4.19
C ALA A 19 -5.70 -17.88 3.26
N LEU A 20 -5.75 -18.16 1.96
CA LEU A 20 -4.82 -17.57 0.98
C LEU A 20 -5.06 -16.06 0.77
N SER A 21 -6.31 -15.60 0.87
CA SER A 21 -6.64 -14.17 0.77
C SER A 21 -6.24 -13.35 2.01
N ALA A 22 -5.92 -13.99 3.14
CA ALA A 22 -5.51 -13.30 4.36
C ALA A 22 -4.07 -12.73 4.32
N GLY A 23 -3.29 -13.06 3.29
CA GLY A 23 -1.91 -12.60 3.14
C GLY A 23 -1.75 -11.21 2.50
N SER A 24 -2.76 -10.70 1.80
CA SER A 24 -2.69 -9.44 1.08
C SER A 24 -3.80 -8.49 1.53
N ALA A 25 -3.39 -7.38 2.15
CA ALA A 25 -4.21 -6.26 2.60
C ALA A 25 -4.79 -6.36 4.03
N PHE A 26 -3.91 -6.58 5.02
CA PHE A 26 -4.02 -5.73 6.20
C PHE A 26 -3.57 -4.34 5.74
N ALA A 27 -4.51 -3.42 5.58
CA ALA A 27 -4.19 -2.00 5.51
C ALA A 27 -3.32 -1.69 6.72
N ALA A 28 -2.08 -1.24 6.51
CA ALA A 28 -1.23 -0.81 7.62
C ALA A 28 -2.05 0.19 8.45
N GLU A 29 -2.15 -0.08 9.75
CA GLU A 29 -2.83 0.77 10.74
C GLU A 29 -2.54 2.25 10.44
N ALA A 30 -3.56 3.11 10.56
CA ALA A 30 -3.36 4.56 10.44
C ALA A 30 -2.29 5.01 11.44
N GLY A 31 -1.08 5.24 10.94
CA GLY A 31 0.12 5.46 11.74
C GLY A 31 1.09 6.40 11.04
N SER A 32 1.90 7.09 11.83
CA SER A 32 2.94 7.99 11.31
C SER A 32 4.10 7.18 10.73
N ILE A 33 4.47 7.47 9.48
CA ILE A 33 5.65 6.91 8.82
C ILE A 33 6.78 7.94 8.90
N THR A 34 7.91 7.59 9.51
CA THR A 34 9.09 8.47 9.57
C THR A 34 10.12 8.02 8.51
N ILE A 35 10.41 8.91 7.56
CA ILE A 35 11.41 8.68 6.51
C ILE A 35 12.60 9.60 6.77
N VAL A 36 13.79 9.03 6.97
CA VAL A 36 15.01 9.81 7.21
C VAL A 36 15.66 10.16 5.87
N LEU A 37 15.90 11.45 5.66
CA LEU A 37 16.64 11.96 4.52
C LEU A 37 18.13 12.12 4.88
N SER A 38 19.01 12.03 3.88
CA SER A 38 20.46 12.21 4.06
C SER A 38 20.87 13.66 4.28
N GLU A 39 20.03 14.62 3.89
CA GLU A 39 20.24 16.06 4.02
C GLU A 39 18.87 16.75 4.24
N GLU A 40 18.89 17.92 4.87
CA GLU A 40 17.70 18.77 5.01
C GLU A 40 17.30 19.33 3.63
N PRO A 41 16.01 19.31 3.24
CA PRO A 41 15.56 20.01 2.04
C PRO A 41 15.82 21.52 2.15
N ASP A 42 16.50 22.07 1.16
CA ASP A 42 16.90 23.48 1.08
C ASP A 42 15.80 24.40 0.54
N ILE A 43 14.85 23.86 -0.22
CA ILE A 43 13.73 24.61 -0.83
C ILE A 43 12.44 23.78 -0.79
N ILE A 44 11.29 24.42 -0.56
CA ILE A 44 9.97 23.76 -0.47
C ILE A 44 9.06 24.13 -1.65
N ASP A 45 9.54 24.97 -2.57
CA ASP A 45 8.79 25.33 -3.77
C ASP A 45 8.82 24.18 -4.80
N PRO A 46 7.67 23.62 -5.21
CA PRO A 46 7.61 22.56 -6.21
C PRO A 46 8.20 22.95 -7.58
N CYS A 47 8.23 24.24 -7.92
CA CYS A 47 8.79 24.75 -9.18
C CYS A 47 10.32 24.70 -9.19
N GLU A 48 10.96 24.87 -8.03
CA GLU A 48 12.42 24.89 -7.87
C GLU A 48 12.98 23.58 -7.29
N ALA A 49 12.13 22.56 -7.10
CA ALA A 49 12.49 21.24 -6.58
C ALA A 49 13.14 20.33 -7.65
N SER A 50 14.31 20.73 -8.16
CA SER A 50 15.11 19.95 -9.13
C SER A 50 16.03 18.91 -8.48
N ARG A 51 16.36 19.06 -7.19
CA ARG A 51 17.14 18.07 -6.42
C ARG A 51 16.27 16.88 -6.04
N SER A 52 16.81 15.66 -6.15
CA SER A 52 16.06 14.40 -5.97
C SER A 52 15.45 14.25 -4.56
N ASN A 53 16.18 14.65 -3.52
CA ASN A 53 15.73 14.55 -2.13
C ASN A 53 14.54 15.48 -1.85
N VAL A 54 14.59 16.71 -2.37
CA VAL A 54 13.52 17.72 -2.24
C VAL A 54 12.30 17.34 -3.07
N GLY A 55 12.51 16.96 -4.33
CA GLY A 55 11.42 16.60 -5.26
C GLY A 55 10.57 15.43 -4.75
N ARG A 56 11.18 14.45 -4.08
CA ARG A 56 10.45 13.31 -3.49
C ARG A 56 9.56 13.72 -2.33
N VAL A 57 9.99 14.65 -1.47
CA VAL A 57 9.15 15.13 -0.36
C VAL A 57 8.07 16.09 -0.88
N VAL A 58 8.49 17.11 -1.62
CA VAL A 58 7.62 18.23 -2.04
C VAL A 58 6.59 17.80 -3.08
N LYS A 59 6.99 17.11 -4.15
CA LYS A 59 6.07 16.75 -5.27
C LYS A 59 5.17 15.55 -4.99
N GLN A 60 5.44 14.79 -3.92
CA GLN A 60 4.64 13.61 -3.58
C GLN A 60 3.78 13.80 -2.32
N ASN A 61 4.10 14.78 -1.47
CA ASN A 61 3.41 14.96 -0.19
C ASN A 61 2.87 16.38 0.05
N ILE A 62 3.34 17.39 -0.70
CA ILE A 62 2.96 18.80 -0.48
C ILE A 62 2.12 19.32 -1.64
N ALA A 63 2.65 19.21 -2.86
CA ALA A 63 1.98 19.68 -4.06
C ALA A 63 1.42 18.50 -4.85
N GLU A 64 0.12 18.55 -5.15
CA GLU A 64 -0.51 17.61 -6.07
C GLU A 64 -0.42 18.15 -7.51
N THR A 65 -0.13 17.26 -8.45
CA THR A 65 -0.16 17.59 -9.88
C THR A 65 -1.60 17.51 -10.38
N LEU A 66 -1.99 18.43 -11.26
CA LEU A 66 -3.26 18.33 -11.97
C LEU A 66 -3.25 17.09 -12.87
N THR A 67 -4.18 16.17 -12.62
CA THR A 67 -4.48 15.04 -13.51
C THR A 67 -5.69 15.39 -14.37
N GLU A 68 -5.67 15.02 -15.65
CA GLU A 68 -6.83 15.15 -16.56
C GLU A 68 -7.84 14.01 -16.36
#